data_AF-A0A382CJ42-F1
#
_entry.id   AF-A0A382CJ42-F1
#
_cell.length_a   1.000
_cell.length_b   1.000
_cell.length_c   1.000
_cell.angle_alpha   90.00
_cell.angle_beta   90.00
_cell.angle_gamma   90.00
#
_symmetry.space_group_name_H-M   'P 1'
#
loop_
_entity.id
_entity.type
_entity.pdbx_description
1 polymer ?
#
loop_
_entity_poly.entity_id
_entity_poly.type
_entity_poly.pdbx_seq_one_letter_code
_entity_poly.pdbx_strand_id
1 'polypeptide(L)'
;SLLGSAVELRGQPFFLWIDDLTAPDEFLLLPFSIPFLGNSLRLLPIINAVATWFSSKMTGTAPAADNTQAKMMQYLPFFFVFMFYNWASGFVLYWLAQSVFTIGQNLVTKKMVKDELKESEPEVPEQKRAKSNK
;
A
#
# COMPACT_ATOMS: atom_id res chain seq x y z
N SER A 1 30.37 -6.58 -15.24
CA SER A 1 29.73 -5.25 -15.31
C SER A 1 28.27 -5.38 -14.91
N LEU A 2 27.80 -4.62 -13.91
CA LEU A 2 26.40 -4.55 -13.45
C LEU A 2 25.38 -4.22 -14.56
N LEU A 3 25.87 -3.74 -15.71
CA LEU A 3 25.10 -3.49 -16.93
C LEU A 3 24.54 -4.76 -17.59
N GLY A 4 25.18 -5.93 -17.41
CA GLY A 4 24.69 -7.20 -17.99
C GLY A 4 23.43 -7.72 -17.29
N SER A 5 23.39 -7.62 -15.95
CA SER A 5 22.27 -8.05 -15.12
C SER A 5 21.00 -7.21 -15.34
N ALA A 6 21.15 -5.94 -15.72
CA ALA A 6 20.03 -5.07 -16.09
C ALA A 6 19.45 -5.41 -17.48
N VAL A 7 20.24 -6.02 -18.37
CA VAL A 7 19.78 -6.46 -19.70
C VAL A 7 19.02 -7.78 -19.60
N GLU A 8 19.40 -8.68 -18.70
CA GLU A 8 18.72 -9.97 -18.47
C GLU A 8 17.32 -9.81 -17.84
N LEU A 9 17.03 -8.68 -17.18
CA LEU A 9 15.72 -8.35 -16.63
C LEU A 9 14.78 -7.68 -17.64
N ARG A 10 15.28 -7.30 -18.83
CA ARG A 10 14.48 -6.68 -19.87
C ARG A 10 13.57 -7.73 -20.51
N GLY A 11 12.26 -7.60 -20.31
CA GLY A 11 11.25 -8.55 -20.80
C GLY A 11 11.14 -9.83 -19.95
N GLN A 12 11.59 -9.81 -18.69
CA GLN A 12 11.30 -10.91 -17.76
C GLN A 12 9.94 -10.68 -17.09
N PRO A 13 8.94 -11.55 -17.36
CA PRO A 13 7.66 -11.47 -16.67
C PRO A 13 7.87 -11.74 -15.19
N PHE A 14 7.55 -10.76 -14.36
CA PHE A 14 7.70 -10.86 -12.92
C PHE A 14 6.49 -11.57 -12.32
N PHE A 15 5.30 -10.99 -12.51
CA PHE A 15 4.07 -11.48 -11.90
C PHE A 15 2.82 -10.90 -12.58
N LEU A 16 1.82 -11.75 -12.81
CA LEU A 16 0.52 -11.42 -13.41
C LEU A 16 0.63 -10.73 -14.79
N TRP A 17 0.65 -9.40 -14.82
CA TRP A 17 0.68 -8.56 -16.04
C TRP A 17 1.96 -7.71 -16.15
N ILE A 18 2.91 -7.88 -15.23
CA ILE A 18 4.16 -7.11 -15.21
C ILE A 18 5.20 -7.85 -16.05
N ASP A 19 5.38 -7.41 -17.30
CA ASP A 19 6.28 -8.05 -18.27
C ASP A 19 7.71 -7.48 -18.30
N ASP A 20 7.90 -6.25 -17.78
CA ASP A 20 9.20 -5.60 -17.72
C ASP A 20 9.30 -4.72 -16.46
N LEU A 21 10.32 -4.97 -15.63
CA LEU A 21 10.61 -4.22 -14.40
C LEU A 21 11.34 -2.89 -14.67
N THR A 22 11.95 -2.76 -15.84
CA THR A 22 12.77 -1.61 -16.26
C THR A 22 11.96 -0.57 -17.02
N ALA A 23 10.86 -0.98 -17.65
CA ALA A 23 9.91 -0.11 -18.31
C ALA A 23 8.72 0.23 -17.38
N PRO A 24 7.95 1.29 -17.69
CA PRO A 24 6.68 1.52 -17.02
C PRO A 24 5.70 0.37 -17.25
N ASP A 25 4.80 0.14 -16.29
CA ASP A 25 3.73 -0.86 -16.36
C ASP A 25 2.82 -0.60 -17.59
N GLU A 26 2.49 -1.64 -18.35
CA GLU A 26 1.56 -1.57 -19.48
C GLU A 26 0.48 -2.63 -19.33
N PHE A 27 -0.55 -2.33 -18.56
CA PHE A 27 -1.65 -3.28 -18.31
C PHE A 27 -2.62 -3.37 -19.50
N LEU A 28 -3.02 -2.23 -20.07
CA LEU A 28 -3.93 -2.19 -21.23
C LEU A 28 -3.58 -1.05 -22.17
N LEU A 29 -3.25 -1.38 -23.43
CA LEU A 29 -3.14 -0.40 -24.50
C LEU A 29 -4.53 0.09 -24.91
N LEU A 30 -4.76 1.40 -24.79
CA LEU A 30 -5.97 2.07 -25.21
C LEU A 30 -5.85 2.43 -26.72
N PRO A 31 -6.94 2.29 -27.51
CA PRO A 31 -6.95 2.69 -28.91
C PRO A 31 -6.94 4.23 -29.10
N PHE A 32 -6.96 4.98 -28.01
CA PHE A 32 -6.92 6.44 -27.97
C PHE A 32 -5.89 6.90 -26.92
N SER A 33 -5.28 8.06 -27.15
CA SER A 33 -4.34 8.67 -26.20
C SER A 33 -5.06 9.70 -25.34
N ILE A 34 -4.94 9.58 -24.02
CA ILE A 34 -5.45 10.57 -23.08
C ILE A 34 -4.34 11.58 -22.81
N PRO A 35 -4.60 12.91 -22.92
CA PRO A 35 -3.64 13.92 -22.53
C PRO A 35 -3.16 13.68 -21.10
N PHE A 36 -1.85 13.77 -20.85
CA PHE A 36 -1.16 13.51 -19.57
C PHE A 36 -1.08 12.05 -19.10
N LEU A 37 -2.02 11.19 -19.49
CA LEU A 37 -2.05 9.77 -19.10
C LEU A 37 -1.46 8.83 -20.16
N GLY A 38 -1.32 9.29 -21.40
CA GLY A 38 -0.77 8.49 -22.49
C GLY A 38 -1.78 7.51 -23.10
N ASN A 39 -1.27 6.50 -23.80
CA ASN A 39 -2.02 5.49 -24.55
C ASN A 39 -2.09 4.13 -23.85
N SER A 40 -1.46 3.98 -22.68
CA SER A 40 -1.46 2.73 -21.92
C SER A 40 -2.00 2.99 -20.52
N LEU A 41 -2.99 2.20 -20.11
CA LEU A 41 -3.51 2.15 -18.75
C LEU A 41 -2.51 1.41 -17.86
N ARG A 42 -2.13 2.02 -16.75
CA ARG A 42 -1.14 1.49 -15.81
C ARG A 42 -1.82 1.17 -14.49
N LEU A 43 -1.87 -0.12 -14.15
CA LEU A 43 -2.60 -0.62 -12.98
C LEU A 43 -1.71 -0.62 -11.73
N LEU A 44 -0.41 -0.87 -11.91
CA LEU A 44 0.53 -0.99 -10.80
C LEU A 44 0.62 0.25 -9.89
N PRO A 45 0.70 1.49 -10.41
CA PRO A 45 0.74 2.69 -9.58
C PRO A 45 -0.55 2.88 -8.76
N ILE A 46 -1.69 2.47 -9.30
CA ILE A 46 -3.00 2.53 -8.63
C ILE A 46 -3.02 1.57 -7.44
N ILE A 47 -2.59 0.33 -7.65
CA ILE A 47 -2.49 -0.68 -6.58
C ILE A 47 -1.52 -0.21 -5.49
N ASN A 48 -0.37 0.34 -5.88
CA ASN A 48 0.60 0.88 -4.94
C ASN A 48 0.02 2.01 -4.08
N ALA A 49 -0.77 2.92 -4.67
CA ALA A 49 -1.40 4.00 -3.92
C ALA A 49 -2.43 3.48 -2.91
N VAL A 50 -3.24 2.49 -3.29
CA VAL A 50 -4.20 1.85 -2.36
C VAL A 50 -3.47 1.15 -1.22
N ALA A 51 -2.39 0.41 -1.52
CA ALA A 51 -1.59 -0.28 -0.52
C ALA A 51 -0.90 0.70 0.45
N THR A 52 -0.31 1.77 -0.08
CA THR A 52 0.34 2.82 0.71
C THR A 52 -0.70 3.56 1.57
N TRP A 53 -1.87 3.85 1.02
CA TRP A 53 -2.97 4.46 1.75
C TRP A 53 -3.43 3.60 2.92
N PHE A 54 -3.64 2.30 2.69
CA PHE A 54 -4.03 1.36 3.73
C PHE A 54 -2.93 1.21 4.80
N SER A 55 -1.67 1.11 4.38
CA SER A 55 -0.51 1.07 5.29
C SER A 55 -0.46 2.30 6.19
N SER A 56 -0.64 3.51 5.63
CA SER A 56 -0.62 4.77 6.37
C SER A 56 -1.77 4.90 7.40
N LYS A 57 -2.96 4.42 7.04
CA LYS A 57 -4.10 4.29 7.97
C LYS A 57 -3.77 3.36 9.13
N MET A 58 -3.02 2.30 8.87
CA MET A 58 -2.72 1.26 9.85
C MET A 58 -1.64 1.69 10.84
N THR A 59 -0.60 2.39 10.37
CA THR A 59 0.52 2.88 11.17
C THR A 59 0.21 4.17 11.91
N GLY A 60 -0.89 4.87 11.55
CA GLY A 60 -1.26 6.12 12.19
C GLY A 60 -0.31 7.27 11.84
N THR A 61 0.38 7.20 10.69
CA THR A 61 1.33 8.24 10.24
C THR A 61 0.65 9.55 9.83
N ALA A 62 -0.68 9.61 9.83
CA ALA A 62 -1.39 10.88 9.74
C ALA A 62 -1.13 11.68 11.02
N PRO A 63 -0.46 12.86 10.95
CA PRO A 63 -0.20 13.64 12.14
C PRO A 63 -1.52 13.98 12.85
N ALA A 64 -1.50 14.03 14.18
CA ALA A 64 -2.57 14.58 15.01
C ALA A 64 -2.71 16.11 14.86
N ALA A 65 -2.33 16.64 13.69
CA ALA A 65 -2.49 18.02 13.31
C ALA A 65 -3.91 18.24 12.79
N ASP A 66 -4.33 19.50 12.84
CA ASP A 66 -5.66 20.01 12.51
C ASP A 66 -6.35 19.26 11.34
N ASN A 67 -7.68 19.08 11.42
CA ASN A 67 -8.46 18.15 10.57
C ASN A 67 -8.18 18.28 9.06
N THR A 68 -7.76 19.46 8.59
CA THR A 68 -7.40 19.73 7.19
C THR A 68 -6.08 19.08 6.77
N GLN A 69 -5.03 19.10 7.61
CA GLN A 69 -3.72 18.51 7.26
C GLN A 69 -3.80 16.99 7.16
N ALA A 70 -4.52 16.35 8.08
CA ALA A 70 -4.75 14.91 8.05
C ALA A 70 -5.51 14.48 6.77
N LYS A 71 -6.51 15.25 6.35
CA LYS A 71 -7.24 15.00 5.09
C LYS A 71 -6.33 15.11 3.87
N MET A 72 -5.45 16.12 3.81
CA MET A 72 -4.49 16.24 2.70
C MET A 72 -3.53 15.06 2.63
N MET A 73 -2.97 14.64 3.78
CA MET A 73 -2.07 13.47 3.85
C MET A 73 -2.77 12.17 3.43
N GLN A 74 -4.09 12.05 3.66
CA GLN A 74 -4.88 10.91 3.21
C GLN A 74 -4.97 10.81 1.68
N TYR A 75 -5.02 11.94 0.96
CA TYR A 75 -5.13 11.94 -0.50
C TYR A 75 -3.78 11.97 -1.22
N LEU A 76 -2.69 12.27 -0.50
CA LEU A 76 -1.34 12.33 -1.05
C LEU A 76 -0.90 11.06 -1.80
N PRO A 77 -1.20 9.83 -1.35
CA PRO A 77 -0.85 8.61 -2.10
C PRO A 77 -1.47 8.57 -3.51
N PHE A 78 -2.66 9.16 -3.70
CA PHE A 78 -3.32 9.21 -5.00
C PHE A 78 -2.65 10.23 -5.94
N PHE A 79 -2.09 11.32 -5.40
CA PHE A 79 -1.26 12.23 -6.19
C PHE A 79 0.00 11.52 -6.71
N PHE A 80 0.61 10.65 -5.89
CA PHE A 80 1.76 9.87 -6.32
C PHE A 80 1.45 8.86 -7.43
N VAL A 81 0.19 8.46 -7.65
CA VAL A 81 -0.19 7.65 -8.83
C VAL A 81 0.15 8.37 -10.11
N PHE A 82 -0.20 9.66 -10.22
CA PHE A 82 0.06 10.46 -11.42
C PHE A 82 1.55 10.71 -11.61
N MET A 83 2.29 10.90 -10.51
CA MET A 83 3.74 11.10 -10.58
C MET A 83 4.48 9.81 -10.96
N PHE A 84 4.11 8.67 -10.36
CA PHE A 84 4.69 7.37 -10.67
C PHE A 84 4.15 6.73 -11.94
N TYR A 85 3.15 7.35 -12.57
CA TYR A 85 2.56 6.85 -13.79
C TYR A 85 3.64 6.59 -14.84
N ASN A 86 4.63 7.48 -14.97
CA ASN A 86 5.72 7.38 -15.96
C ASN A 86 7.03 6.76 -15.44
N TRP A 87 7.02 6.18 -14.24
CA TRP A 87 8.22 5.61 -13.64
C TRP A 87 8.35 4.11 -13.95
N ALA A 88 9.57 3.59 -13.84
CA ALA A 88 9.84 2.16 -14.02
C ALA A 88 9.00 1.32 -13.04
N SER A 89 8.36 0.27 -13.55
CA SER A 89 7.45 -0.58 -12.78
C SER A 89 8.15 -1.24 -11.59
N GLY A 90 9.45 -1.56 -11.70
CA GLY A 90 10.25 -2.13 -10.62
C GLY A 90 10.35 -1.21 -9.39
N PHE A 91 10.44 0.11 -9.59
CA PHE A 91 10.44 1.06 -8.47
C PHE A 91 9.09 1.08 -7.75
N VAL A 92 7.99 1.09 -8.51
CA VAL A 92 6.63 1.09 -7.97
C VAL A 92 6.34 -0.23 -7.26
N LEU A 93 6.81 -1.34 -7.81
CA LEU A 93 6.68 -2.68 -7.24
C LEU A 93 7.46 -2.82 -5.93
N TYR A 94 8.68 -2.26 -5.86
CA TYR A 94 9.46 -2.21 -4.62
C TYR A 94 8.67 -1.48 -3.51
N TRP A 95 8.08 -0.33 -3.84
CA TRP A 95 7.27 0.42 -2.89
C TRP A 95 6.01 -0.36 -2.44
N LEU A 96 5.37 -1.06 -3.37
CA LEU A 96 4.23 -1.91 -3.09
C LEU A 96 4.62 -3.04 -2.12
N ALA A 97 5.71 -3.74 -2.40
CA ALA A 97 6.23 -4.80 -1.53
C ALA A 97 6.53 -4.29 -0.12
N GLN A 98 7.16 -3.12 -0.01
CA GLN A 98 7.44 -2.47 1.27
C GLN A 98 6.15 -2.13 2.05
N SER A 99 5.12 -1.64 1.36
CA SER A 99 3.84 -1.31 1.97
C SER A 99 3.12 -2.57 2.48
N VAL A 100 3.11 -3.64 1.69
CA VAL A 100 2.55 -4.94 2.08
C VAL A 100 3.28 -5.53 3.28
N PHE A 101 4.61 -5.49 3.27
CA PHE A 101 5.42 -5.96 4.39
C PHE A 101 5.09 -5.20 5.68
N THR A 102 4.99 -3.86 5.59
CA THR A 102 4.62 -2.99 6.71
C THR A 102 3.23 -3.33 7.27
N ILE A 103 2.25 -3.58 6.40
CA ILE A 103 0.89 -4.01 6.79
C ILE A 103 0.98 -5.35 7.54
N GLY A 104 1.72 -6.32 7.01
CA GLY A 104 1.92 -7.62 7.64
C GLY A 104 2.51 -7.51 9.04
N GLN A 105 3.58 -6.72 9.20
CA GLN A 105 4.18 -6.44 10.51
C GLN A 105 3.17 -5.81 11.47
N ASN A 106 2.46 -4.77 11.04
CA ASN A 106 1.47 -4.09 11.88
C ASN A 106 0.31 -5.01 12.30
N LEU A 107 -0.10 -5.96 11.44
CA LEU A 107 -1.15 -6.93 11.79
C LEU A 107 -0.69 -7.87 12.90
N VAL A 108 0.56 -8.33 12.82
CA VAL A 108 1.16 -9.20 13.83
C VAL A 108 1.33 -8.45 15.16
N THR A 109 1.90 -7.23 15.13
CA THR A 109 2.06 -6.40 16.34
C THR A 109 0.72 -6.10 17.01
N LYS A 110 -0.32 -5.72 16.25
CA LYS A 110 -1.65 -5.45 16.80
C LYS A 110 -2.30 -6.68 17.43
N LYS A 111 -2.04 -7.88 16.91
CA LYS A 111 -2.49 -9.13 17.52
C LYS A 111 -1.78 -9.39 18.85
N MET A 112 -0.45 -9.29 18.87
CA MET A 112 0.36 -9.48 20.09
C MET A 112 -0.07 -8.55 21.22
N VAL A 113 -0.20 -7.24 20.92
CA VAL A 113 -0.66 -6.25 21.90
C VAL A 113 -2.07 -6.55 22.40
N LYS A 114 -2.98 -7.00 21.53
CA LYS A 114 -4.35 -7.36 21.91
C LYS A 114 -4.38 -8.56 22.85
N ASP A 115 -3.51 -9.54 22.64
CA ASP A 115 -3.44 -10.74 23.47
C ASP A 115 -2.85 -10.42 24.86
N GLU A 116 -1.86 -9.51 24.95
CA GLU A 116 -1.37 -8.98 26.23
C GLU A 116 -2.43 -8.20 27.03
N LEU A 117 -3.24 -7.38 26.34
CA LEU A 117 -4.32 -6.62 26.99
C LEU A 117 -5.43 -7.53 27.54
N LYS A 118 -5.69 -8.68 26.89
CA LYS A 118 -6.68 -9.66 27.38
C LYS A 118 -6.19 -10.40 28.62
N GLU A 119 -4.90 -10.75 28.67
CA GLU A 119 -4.30 -11.46 29.80
C GLU A 119 -4.18 -10.57 31.05
N SER A 120 -4.03 -9.26 30.84
CA SER A 120 -3.92 -8.26 31.92
C SER A 120 -5.25 -7.71 32.44
N GLU A 121 -6.39 -7.99 31.77
CA GLU A 121 -7.72 -7.62 32.26
C GLU A 121 -8.17 -8.65 33.32
N PRO A 122 -8.43 -8.24 34.58
CA PRO A 122 -8.91 -9.19 35.58
C PRO A 122 -10.22 -9.80 35.10
N GLU A 123 -10.28 -11.13 35.02
CA GLU A 123 -11.42 -11.91 34.54
C GLU A 123 -12.64 -11.67 35.47
N VAL A 124 -13.37 -10.57 35.27
CA VAL A 124 -14.62 -10.31 36.00
C VAL A 124 -15.68 -11.17 35.32
N PRO A 125 -16.24 -12.20 35.99
CA PRO A 125 -17.19 -13.10 35.36
C PRO A 125 -18.36 -12.30 34.79
N GLU A 126 -18.65 -12.48 33.50
CA GLU A 126 -19.68 -11.77 32.73
C GLU A 126 -21.06 -11.75 33.43
N GLN A 127 -21.30 -12.74 34.28
CA GLN A 127 -22.47 -12.85 35.16
C GLN A 127 -22.66 -11.69 36.15
N LYS A 128 -21.60 -10.93 36.51
CA LYS A 128 -21.70 -9.73 37.35
C LYS A 128 -22.08 -8.47 36.56
N ARG A 129 -21.66 -8.35 35.28
CA ARG A 129 -22.02 -7.19 34.44
C ARG A 129 -23.51 -7.20 34.08
N ALA A 130 -24.09 -8.37 33.79
CA ALA A 130 -25.52 -8.50 33.47
C ALA A 130 -26.46 -8.24 34.67
N LYS A 131 -25.98 -8.37 35.91
CA LYS A 131 -26.76 -8.10 37.13
C LYS A 131 -26.67 -6.67 37.63
N SER A 132 -25.77 -5.84 37.09
CA SER A 132 -25.61 -4.43 37.48
C SER A 132 -26.48 -3.47 36.66
N ASN A 133 -27.13 -3.96 35.59
CA ASN A 133 -28.00 -3.17 34.71
C ASN A 133 -29.50 -3.47 34.93
N LYS A 134 -29.87 -4.07 36.07
CA LYS A 134 -31.24 -4.31 36.49
C LYS A 134 -31.46 -3.76 37.89
#